data_AF-A0A7W3FJ46-F1
#
_entry.id   AF-A0A7W3FJ46-F1
#
_cell.length_a   1.000
_cell.length_b   1.000
_cell.length_c   1.000
_cell.angle_alpha   90.00
_cell.angle_beta   90.00
_cell.angle_gamma   90.00
#
_symmetry.space_group_name_H-M   'P 1'
#
loop_
_entity.id
_entity.type
_entity.pdbx_description
1 polymer ?
#
loop_
_entity_poly.entity_id
_entity_poly.type
_entity_poly.pdbx_seq_one_letter_code
_entity_poly.pdbx_strand_id
1 'polypeptide(L)'
;MDAIKDIGCIVAQALGLGFVPCDIHHLTQGGKHGQKRRGHDFTIGLNPWSHRGEPFNGMSADTCEKLFGPSYAKQPRLFRQEIGNDDYLLDLQNTALDRYWGRVKTWHAA
;
A
#
# COMPACT_ATOMS: atom_id res chain seq x y z
N MET A 1 0.01 -9.08 16.21
CA MET A 1 0.26 -7.82 15.49
C MET A 1 0.39 -8.12 14.03
N ASP A 2 -0.21 -7.31 13.18
CA ASP A 2 -0.12 -7.46 11.72
C ASP A 2 1.03 -6.58 11.23
N ALA A 3 2.12 -7.17 10.77
CA ALA A 3 3.33 -6.45 10.39
C ALA A 3 3.05 -5.41 9.28
N ILE A 4 2.06 -5.65 8.40
CA ILE A 4 1.67 -4.67 7.38
C ILE A 4 1.07 -3.42 8.03
N LYS A 5 0.24 -3.58 9.08
CA LYS A 5 -0.34 -2.47 9.82
C LYS A 5 0.72 -1.66 10.58
N ASP A 6 1.75 -2.32 11.09
CA ASP A 6 2.87 -1.66 11.77
C ASP A 6 3.80 -0.92 10.80
N ILE A 7 3.95 -1.43 9.56
CA ILE A 7 4.67 -0.78 8.48
C ILE A 7 3.89 0.45 7.96
N GLY A 8 2.56 0.33 7.86
CA GLY A 8 1.70 1.36 7.30
C GLY A 8 1.62 1.31 5.78
N CYS A 9 1.15 2.40 5.18
CA CYS A 9 0.88 2.43 3.74
C CYS A 9 2.16 2.40 2.90
N ILE A 10 2.25 1.41 2.00
CA ILE A 10 3.42 1.24 1.15
C ILE A 10 3.60 2.37 0.13
N VAL A 11 2.49 2.92 -0.40
CA VAL A 11 2.52 4.08 -1.29
C VAL A 11 3.03 5.32 -0.56
N ALA A 12 2.57 5.56 0.68
CA ALA A 12 3.05 6.68 1.48
C ALA A 12 4.55 6.58 1.80
N GLN A 13 5.05 5.37 2.08
CA GLN A 13 6.48 5.14 2.25
C GLN A 13 7.27 5.41 0.96
N ALA A 14 6.78 4.94 -0.19
CA ALA A 14 7.42 5.17 -1.49
C ALA A 14 7.48 6.66 -1.86
N LEU A 15 6.46 7.44 -1.46
CA LEU A 15 6.40 8.89 -1.63
C LEU A 15 7.21 9.68 -0.58
N GLY A 16 7.85 9.01 0.39
CA GLY A 16 8.62 9.67 1.44
C GLY A 16 7.77 10.37 2.52
N LEU A 17 6.47 10.05 2.62
CA LEU A 17 5.54 10.65 3.58
C LEU A 17 5.63 10.04 4.99
N GLY A 18 6.46 9.01 5.16
CA GLY A 18 6.63 8.31 6.44
C GLY A 18 5.47 7.36 6.75
N PHE A 19 5.20 7.17 8.04
CA PHE A 19 4.12 6.27 8.48
C PHE A 19 2.75 6.92 8.26
N VAL A 20 1.92 6.24 7.46
CA VAL A 20 0.50 6.55 7.31
C VAL A 20 -0.29 5.27 7.60
N PRO A 21 -1.29 5.29 8.50
CA PRO A 21 -2.13 4.13 8.77
C PRO A 21 -2.74 3.55 7.49
N CYS A 22 -2.78 2.23 7.41
CA CYS A 22 -3.26 1.54 6.23
C CYS A 22 -4.30 0.48 6.56
N ASP A 23 -5.05 0.07 5.54
CA ASP A 23 -5.80 -1.18 5.50
C ASP A 23 -5.11 -2.21 4.61
N ILE A 24 -5.35 -3.48 4.90
CA ILE A 24 -4.77 -4.58 4.13
C ILE A 24 -5.58 -4.74 2.86
N HIS A 25 -4.91 -4.57 1.73
CA HIS A 25 -5.45 -4.77 0.41
C HIS A 25 -4.94 -6.10 -0.15
N HIS A 26 -5.84 -6.94 -0.64
CA HIS A 26 -5.49 -8.23 -1.25
C HIS A 26 -5.42 -8.07 -2.78
N LEU A 27 -4.26 -8.34 -3.36
CA LEU A 27 -4.06 -8.30 -4.79
C LEU A 27 -4.69 -9.54 -5.46
N THR A 28 -5.36 -9.33 -6.60
CA THR A 28 -5.96 -10.41 -7.40
C THR A 28 -5.09 -10.71 -8.62
N GLN A 29 -5.18 -11.93 -9.17
CA GLN A 29 -4.42 -12.27 -10.38
C GLN A 29 -4.81 -11.32 -11.54
N GLY A 30 -3.84 -10.52 -11.99
CA GLY A 30 -4.01 -9.53 -13.05
C GLY A 30 -4.76 -8.26 -12.64
N GLY A 31 -4.92 -7.98 -11.33
CA GLY A 31 -5.54 -6.75 -10.81
C GLY A 31 -7.02 -6.56 -11.17
N LYS A 32 -7.69 -7.63 -11.58
CA LYS A 32 -9.12 -7.65 -11.96
C LYS A 32 -9.98 -8.25 -10.85
N HIS A 33 -11.13 -7.63 -10.60
CA HIS A 33 -12.11 -8.14 -9.63
C HIS A 33 -12.61 -9.54 -10.07
N GLY A 34 -12.64 -10.51 -9.15
CA GLY A 34 -13.15 -11.87 -9.42
C GLY A 34 -12.14 -12.90 -9.97
N GLN A 35 -10.85 -12.54 -10.12
CA GLN A 35 -9.81 -13.49 -10.51
C GLN A 35 -9.21 -14.25 -9.32
N LYS A 36 -8.60 -15.42 -9.60
CA LYS A 36 -8.04 -16.32 -8.59
C LYS A 36 -7.02 -15.57 -7.73
N ARG A 37 -7.12 -15.67 -6.39
CA ARG A 37 -6.16 -15.09 -5.45
C ARG A 37 -4.81 -15.78 -5.65
N ARG A 38 -3.71 -15.03 -5.77
CA ARG A 38 -2.38 -15.60 -6.05
C ARG A 38 -1.77 -16.38 -4.86
N GLY A 39 -2.42 -16.39 -3.71
CA GLY A 39 -1.93 -16.98 -2.45
C GLY A 39 -2.16 -16.01 -1.30
N HIS A 40 -1.88 -16.41 -0.07
CA HIS A 40 -2.05 -15.53 1.12
C HIS A 40 -0.99 -14.40 1.17
N ASP A 41 0.11 -14.55 0.42
CA ASP A 41 1.25 -13.62 0.45
C ASP A 41 1.08 -12.38 -0.45
N PHE A 42 -0.06 -12.23 -1.12
CA PHE A 42 -0.31 -11.14 -2.07
C PHE A 42 -1.14 -10.02 -1.42
N THR A 43 -0.63 -9.48 -0.32
CA THR A 43 -1.27 -8.40 0.43
C THR A 43 -0.36 -7.19 0.56
N ILE A 44 -0.93 -5.99 0.51
CA ILE A 44 -0.22 -4.72 0.67
C ILE A 44 -0.98 -3.77 1.59
N GLY A 45 -0.26 -2.89 2.28
CA GLY A 45 -0.85 -1.82 3.09
C GLY A 45 -1.17 -0.59 2.25
N LEU A 46 -2.45 -0.20 2.18
CA LEU A 46 -2.88 1.05 1.52
C LEU A 46 -3.66 1.97 2.46
N ASN A 47 -3.33 3.26 2.47
CA ASN A 47 -4.08 4.29 3.21
C ASN A 47 -5.47 4.51 2.56
N PRO A 48 -6.42 5.18 3.25
CA PRO A 48 -7.77 5.42 2.72
C PRO A 48 -7.81 6.04 1.30
N TRP A 49 -6.93 6.99 1.00
CA TRP A 49 -6.85 7.62 -0.32
C TRP A 49 -6.32 6.64 -1.38
N SER A 50 -5.12 6.09 -1.18
CA SER A 50 -4.49 5.16 -2.12
C SER A 50 -5.31 3.89 -2.30
N HIS A 51 -6.09 3.45 -1.30
CA HIS A 51 -6.94 2.26 -1.34
C HIS A 51 -8.31 2.53 -1.97
N ARG A 52 -9.15 3.30 -1.27
CA ARG A 52 -10.59 3.46 -1.57
C ARG A 52 -10.91 4.83 -2.19
N GLY A 53 -9.92 5.72 -2.28
CA GLY A 53 -10.13 7.09 -2.74
C GLY A 53 -10.86 7.94 -1.71
N GLU A 54 -10.77 7.59 -0.44
CA GLU A 54 -11.32 8.38 0.67
C GLU A 54 -10.34 9.52 1.01
N PRO A 55 -10.72 10.79 0.79
CA PRO A 55 -9.83 11.91 1.09
C PRO A 55 -9.53 12.05 2.59
N PHE A 56 -8.35 12.56 2.90
CA PHE A 56 -7.93 12.80 4.29
C PHE A 56 -8.53 14.09 4.85
N ASN A 57 -8.94 14.08 6.13
CA ASN A 57 -9.23 15.29 6.93
C ASN A 57 -10.03 16.40 6.21
N GLY A 58 -11.09 16.04 5.48
CA GLY A 58 -11.94 17.01 4.78
C GLY A 58 -11.35 17.60 3.50
N MET A 59 -10.21 17.11 3.02
CA MET A 59 -9.68 17.45 1.70
C MET A 59 -10.65 17.03 0.60
N SER A 60 -10.58 17.71 -0.55
CA SER A 60 -11.27 17.25 -1.76
C SER A 60 -10.49 16.11 -2.41
N ALA A 61 -11.17 15.29 -3.21
CA ALA A 61 -10.52 14.24 -4.00
C ALA A 61 -9.48 14.82 -4.98
N ASP A 62 -9.76 15.98 -5.58
CA ASP A 62 -8.83 16.69 -6.47
C ASP A 62 -7.57 17.16 -5.71
N THR A 63 -7.74 17.64 -4.48
CA THR A 63 -6.61 17.99 -3.61
C THR A 63 -5.75 16.77 -3.30
N CYS A 64 -6.37 15.64 -2.94
CA CYS A 64 -5.62 14.42 -2.66
C CYS A 64 -4.91 13.87 -3.91
N GLU A 65 -5.54 13.95 -5.08
CA GLU A 65 -4.90 13.54 -6.34
C GLU A 65 -3.66 14.38 -6.65
N LYS A 66 -3.76 15.71 -6.50
CA LYS A 66 -2.63 16.62 -6.73
C LYS A 66 -1.47 16.42 -5.76
N LEU A 67 -1.77 16.10 -4.50
CA LEU A 67 -0.75 15.97 -3.45
C LEU A 67 -0.14 14.58 -3.37
N PHE A 68 -0.94 13.53 -3.58
CA PHE A 68 -0.56 12.14 -3.29
C PHE A 68 -0.61 11.24 -4.53
N GLY A 69 -0.94 11.80 -5.69
CA GLY A 69 -1.15 11.06 -6.91
C GLY A 69 -2.53 10.37 -6.97
N PRO A 70 -2.78 9.62 -8.05
CA PRO A 70 -4.04 8.91 -8.26
C PRO A 70 -4.34 7.91 -7.14
N SER A 71 -5.63 7.64 -6.95
CA SER A 71 -6.14 6.57 -6.09
C SER A 71 -6.36 5.29 -6.88
N TYR A 72 -6.08 4.12 -6.28
CA TYR A 72 -6.33 2.83 -6.91
C TYR A 72 -7.81 2.65 -7.31
N ALA A 73 -8.74 3.00 -6.42
CA ALA A 73 -10.16 2.86 -6.67
C ALA A 73 -10.72 3.87 -7.67
N LYS A 74 -10.23 5.12 -7.66
CA LYS A 74 -10.77 6.20 -8.51
C LYS A 74 -10.13 6.26 -9.89
N GLN A 75 -8.82 6.05 -9.99
CA GLN A 75 -8.07 6.15 -11.25
C GLN A 75 -7.16 4.93 -11.48
N PRO A 76 -7.68 3.69 -11.53
CA PRO A 76 -6.89 2.45 -11.54
C PRO A 76 -5.88 2.35 -12.70
N ARG A 77 -6.18 2.97 -13.86
CA ARG A 77 -5.23 3.00 -14.99
C ARG A 77 -4.06 3.94 -14.71
N LEU A 78 -4.37 5.16 -14.26
CA LEU A 78 -3.37 6.17 -13.95
C LEU A 78 -2.52 5.77 -12.75
N PHE A 79 -3.15 5.18 -11.73
CA PHE A 79 -2.46 4.60 -10.58
C PHE A 79 -1.38 3.60 -10.99
N ARG A 80 -1.70 2.65 -11.87
CA ARG A 80 -0.70 1.67 -12.34
C ARG A 80 0.41 2.31 -13.17
N GLN A 81 0.13 3.41 -13.84
CA GLN A 81 1.08 4.14 -14.68
C GLN A 81 2.03 5.00 -13.85
N GLU A 82 1.52 5.68 -12.83
CA GLU A 82 2.29 6.69 -12.07
C GLU A 82 2.82 6.17 -10.73
N ILE A 83 2.05 5.33 -10.03
CA ILE A 83 2.43 4.76 -8.73
C ILE A 83 3.08 3.38 -8.92
N GLY A 84 2.49 2.56 -9.79
CA GLY A 84 3.00 1.25 -10.13
C GLY A 84 1.94 0.15 -10.09
N ASN A 85 2.28 -0.99 -10.69
CA ASN A 85 1.37 -2.13 -10.77
C ASN A 85 1.41 -2.98 -9.49
N ASP A 86 0.50 -3.95 -9.42
CA ASP A 86 0.35 -4.87 -8.28
C ASP A 86 1.66 -5.59 -7.92
N ASP A 87 2.42 -6.06 -8.92
CA ASP A 87 3.68 -6.79 -8.69
C ASP A 87 4.77 -5.86 -8.11
N TYR A 88 4.86 -4.62 -8.60
CA TYR A 88 5.77 -3.60 -8.06
C TYR A 88 5.43 -3.24 -6.61
N LEU A 89 4.15 -3.01 -6.31
CA LEU A 89 3.72 -2.67 -4.95
C LEU A 89 3.92 -3.84 -3.98
N LEU A 90 3.76 -5.07 -4.46
CA LEU A 90 4.05 -6.27 -3.67
C LEU A 90 5.54 -6.40 -3.36
N ASP A 91 6.41 -6.14 -4.32
CA ASP A 91 7.86 -6.14 -4.10
C ASP A 91 8.30 -5.11 -3.05
N LEU A 92 7.72 -3.90 -3.11
CA LEU A 92 7.92 -2.88 -2.08
C LEU A 92 7.45 -3.37 -0.70
N GLN A 93 6.26 -3.97 -0.62
CA GLN A 93 5.71 -4.47 0.63
C GLN A 93 6.57 -5.60 1.23
N ASN A 94 7.04 -6.53 0.40
CA ASN A 94 7.91 -7.63 0.84
C ASN A 94 9.26 -7.10 1.31
N THR A 95 9.84 -6.14 0.59
CA THR A 95 11.06 -5.44 1.02
C THR A 95 10.87 -4.75 2.38
N ALA A 96 9.71 -4.13 2.61
CA ALA A 96 9.39 -3.49 3.88
C ALA A 96 9.22 -4.51 5.01
N LEU A 97 8.59 -5.67 4.74
CA LEU A 97 8.45 -6.78 5.69
C LEU A 97 9.80 -7.38 6.08
N ASP A 98 10.69 -7.62 5.12
CA ASP A 98 12.04 -8.12 5.38
C ASP A 98 12.82 -7.17 6.30
N ARG A 99 12.72 -5.85 6.03
CA ARG A 99 13.33 -4.82 6.89
C ARG A 99 12.71 -4.79 8.28
N TYR A 100 11.39 -4.87 8.38
CA TYR A 100 10.67 -4.88 9.66
C TYR A 100 11.12 -6.07 10.51
N TRP A 101 11.14 -7.28 9.94
CA TRP A 101 11.57 -8.48 10.65
C TRP A 101 13.06 -8.48 10.98
N GLY A 102 13.90 -7.92 10.11
CA GLY A 102 15.31 -7.68 10.39
C GLY A 102 15.51 -6.81 11.64
N ARG A 103 14.74 -5.73 11.78
CA ARG A 103 14.76 -4.89 12.98
C ARG A 103 14.25 -5.66 14.20
N VAL A 104 13.11 -6.34 14.13
CA VAL A 104 12.54 -7.06 15.29
C VAL A 104 13.49 -8.15 15.81
N LYS A 105 14.22 -8.84 14.93
CA LYS A 105 15.20 -9.85 15.34
C LYS A 105 16.38 -9.25 16.11
N THR A 106 16.80 -8.02 15.83
CA THR A 106 17.85 -7.35 16.61
C THR A 106 17.39 -6.94 18.01
N TRP A 107 16.08 -6.77 18.22
CA TRP A 107 15.51 -6.38 19.53
C TRP A 107 15.33 -7.54 20.52
N HIS A 108 15.35 -8.81 20.08
CA HIS A 108 15.21 -9.99 20.93
C HIS A 108 16.54 -10.56 21.44
N ALA A 109 17.66 -9.84 21.26
CA ALA A 109 18.96 -10.20 21.81
C ALA A 109 19.33 -9.25 22.96
N ALA A 110 18.71 -9.45 24.13
CA ALA A 110 19.12 -8.88 25.41
C ALA A 110 18.60 -9.75 26.55
#